data_AF-A0A840UZB9-F1
#
_entry.id   AF-A0A840UZB9-F1
#
_cell.length_a   1.000
_cell.length_b   1.000
_cell.length_c   1.000
_cell.angle_alpha   90.00
_cell.angle_beta   90.00
_cell.angle_gamma   90.00
#
_symmetry.space_group_name_H-M   'P 1'
#
loop_
_entity.id
_entity.type
_entity.pdbx_description
1 polymer ?
#
loop_
_entity_poly.entity_id
_entity_poly.type
_entity_poly.pdbx_seq_one_letter_code
_entity_poly.pdbx_strand_id
1 'polypeptide(L)'
;MEYDIPELKIMHNFQYAVQILERQSFGRERFVNFISSSILKHLKNDKHVYHGVAGQFFLRDVAHVLKVRIIADMEERVAAEAERTKISRDEARRQLGIDDEERRKWALLLYGIDIVDPGLYDMVINISAMSVDNTVELISKAVDFPCYLPTDASVRRIRDLALTAEVRAALFDYPTAGVFVDEGRVHVHVKAPEEQSPAIVTRIEKVLAGMDGMGSLEIRIAPYY
;
A
#
# COMPACT_ATOMS: atom_id res chain seq x y z
N MET A 1 4.18 4.27 21.82
CA MET A 1 3.32 3.96 20.67
C MET A 1 4.04 2.88 19.91
N GLU A 2 3.54 1.66 20.00
CA GLU A 2 4.09 0.49 19.33
C GLU A 2 3.73 0.61 17.84
N TYR A 3 4.70 0.48 16.95
CA TYR A 3 4.46 0.61 15.51
C TYR A 3 3.67 -0.62 15.03
N ASP A 4 2.39 -0.45 14.69
CA ASP A 4 1.44 -1.57 14.42
C ASP A 4 1.73 -2.36 13.13
N ILE A 5 2.62 -1.87 12.24
CA ILE A 5 2.88 -2.51 10.94
C ILE A 5 4.41 -2.58 10.70
N PRO A 6 5.06 -3.75 10.80
CA PRO A 6 6.49 -3.90 10.57
C PRO A 6 6.81 -3.84 9.07
N GLU A 7 7.04 -2.64 8.54
CA GLU A 7 7.22 -2.45 7.10
C GLU A 7 8.57 -2.91 6.50
N LEU A 8 9.62 -3.13 7.30
CA LEU A 8 10.95 -2.78 6.79
C LEU A 8 12.00 -3.90 6.72
N LYS A 9 11.63 -5.18 6.68
CA LYS A 9 12.62 -6.25 6.41
C LYS A 9 12.71 -6.73 4.95
N ILE A 10 11.73 -6.44 4.10
CA ILE A 10 11.76 -6.84 2.68
C ILE A 10 12.46 -5.78 1.80
N MET A 11 12.46 -4.51 2.23
CA MET A 11 12.96 -3.38 1.45
C MET A 11 14.48 -3.23 1.38
N HIS A 12 15.24 -3.98 2.19
CA HIS A 12 16.68 -3.74 2.34
C HIS A 12 17.51 -4.14 1.10
N ASN A 13 16.89 -4.72 0.06
CA ASN A 13 17.60 -5.07 -1.16
C ASN A 13 16.67 -5.12 -2.39
N PHE A 14 16.49 -3.96 -3.05
CA PHE A 14 15.62 -3.81 -4.23
C PHE A 14 15.89 -4.87 -5.30
N GLN A 15 17.16 -5.01 -5.67
CA GLN A 15 17.55 -5.88 -6.77
C GLN A 15 17.21 -7.35 -6.50
N TYR A 16 17.36 -7.82 -5.26
CA TYR A 16 17.05 -9.21 -4.92
C TYR A 16 15.55 -9.49 -4.92
N ALA A 17 14.76 -8.58 -4.34
CA ALA A 17 13.33 -8.80 -4.30
C ALA A 17 12.69 -8.60 -5.68
N VAL A 18 13.19 -7.72 -6.55
CA VAL A 18 12.80 -7.67 -7.97
C VAL A 18 13.11 -8.99 -8.68
N GLN A 19 14.33 -9.52 -8.53
CA GLN A 19 14.69 -10.81 -9.12
C GLN A 19 13.78 -11.95 -8.62
N ILE A 20 13.38 -11.94 -7.35
CA ILE A 20 12.42 -12.93 -6.81
C ILE A 20 11.04 -12.76 -7.45
N LEU A 21 10.55 -11.52 -7.56
CA LEU A 21 9.25 -11.22 -8.14
C LEU A 21 9.18 -11.54 -9.64
N GLU A 22 10.27 -11.32 -10.38
CA GLU A 22 10.37 -11.61 -11.82
C GLU A 22 10.54 -13.10 -12.13
N ARG A 23 11.19 -13.86 -11.24
CA ARG A 23 11.41 -15.31 -11.43
C ARG A 23 10.15 -16.15 -11.24
N GLN A 24 9.13 -15.62 -10.56
CA GLN A 24 7.86 -16.32 -10.37
C GLN A 24 6.79 -15.73 -11.28
N SER A 25 6.04 -16.58 -11.99
CA SER A 25 4.87 -16.14 -12.76
C SER A 25 3.92 -15.35 -11.86
N PHE A 26 3.62 -14.10 -12.24
CA PHE A 26 2.77 -13.17 -11.48
C PHE A 26 3.28 -12.86 -10.05
N GLY A 27 4.58 -12.92 -9.80
CA GLY A 27 5.16 -12.64 -8.49
C GLY A 27 4.85 -11.21 -8.01
N ARG A 28 4.90 -10.24 -8.92
CA ARG A 28 4.55 -8.84 -8.66
C ARG A 28 3.11 -8.70 -8.15
N GLU A 29 2.13 -9.25 -8.87
CA GLU A 29 0.71 -9.16 -8.53
C GLU A 29 0.44 -9.78 -7.16
N ARG A 30 1.02 -10.96 -6.89
CA ARG A 30 0.91 -11.62 -5.58
C ARG A 30 1.48 -10.77 -4.45
N PHE A 31 2.64 -10.17 -4.66
CA PHE A 31 3.26 -9.28 -3.67
C PHE A 31 2.39 -8.06 -3.38
N VAL A 32 1.89 -7.39 -4.41
CA VAL A 32 1.01 -6.23 -4.26
C VAL A 32 -0.29 -6.61 -3.55
N ASN A 33 -0.92 -7.73 -3.92
CA ASN A 33 -2.13 -8.23 -3.27
C ASN A 33 -1.89 -8.54 -1.79
N PHE A 34 -0.76 -9.18 -1.44
CA PHE A 34 -0.40 -9.49 -0.06
C PHE A 34 -0.13 -8.24 0.78
N ILE A 35 0.71 -7.32 0.29
CA ILE A 35 1.06 -6.09 1.01
C ILE A 35 -0.16 -5.19 1.18
N SER A 36 -0.97 -5.01 0.13
CA SER A 36 -2.20 -4.20 0.22
C SER A 36 -3.19 -4.79 1.23
N SER A 37 -3.37 -6.12 1.25
CA SER A 37 -4.23 -6.78 2.24
C SER A 37 -3.71 -6.59 3.66
N SER A 38 -2.40 -6.77 3.87
CA SER A 38 -1.77 -6.58 5.18
C SER A 38 -1.97 -5.14 5.69
N ILE A 39 -1.72 -4.13 4.87
CA ILE A 39 -1.86 -2.72 5.26
C ILE A 39 -3.34 -2.37 5.50
N LEU A 40 -4.22 -2.63 4.54
CA LEU A 40 -5.62 -2.19 4.60
C LEU A 40 -6.42 -2.92 5.69
N LYS A 41 -6.03 -4.14 6.07
CA LYS A 41 -6.64 -4.88 7.18
C LYS A 41 -6.49 -4.14 8.52
N HIS A 42 -5.38 -3.42 8.72
CA HIS A 42 -5.21 -2.57 9.90
C HIS A 42 -5.93 -1.24 9.70
N LEU A 43 -5.69 -0.56 8.57
CA LEU A 43 -6.21 0.79 8.33
C LEU A 43 -7.74 0.88 8.22
N LYS A 44 -8.46 -0.23 7.97
CA LYS A 44 -9.93 -0.25 7.99
C LYS A 44 -10.52 0.07 9.37
N ASN A 45 -9.73 -0.08 10.43
CA ASN A 45 -10.06 0.40 11.76
C ASN A 45 -9.48 1.82 11.87
N ASP A 46 -10.30 2.83 12.09
CA ASP A 46 -9.84 4.23 12.10
C ASP A 46 -8.76 4.49 13.19
N LYS A 47 -8.13 5.67 13.18
CA LYS A 47 -7.15 6.14 14.18
C LYS A 47 -5.79 5.44 14.14
N HIS A 48 -5.29 5.16 12.94
CA HIS A 48 -3.92 4.69 12.73
C HIS A 48 -3.03 5.75 12.07
N VAL A 49 -1.76 5.74 12.44
CA VAL A 49 -0.70 6.43 11.70
C VAL A 49 0.13 5.38 10.98
N TYR A 50 0.12 5.43 9.66
CA TYR A 50 0.94 4.57 8.81
C TYR A 50 2.17 5.35 8.31
N HIS A 51 3.35 4.73 8.38
CA HIS A 51 4.60 5.36 7.96
C HIS A 51 5.46 4.44 7.09
N GLY A 52 5.35 4.56 5.78
CA GLY A 52 6.30 3.87 4.92
C GLY A 52 6.07 4.12 3.45
N VAL A 53 6.56 3.19 2.63
CA VAL A 53 6.64 3.43 1.20
C VAL A 53 5.33 3.06 0.53
N ALA A 54 4.75 4.05 -0.14
CA ALA A 54 3.62 3.91 -1.04
C ALA A 54 2.28 3.52 -0.41
N GLY A 55 2.10 3.46 0.92
CA GLY A 55 0.78 3.18 1.48
C GLY A 55 -0.31 4.18 1.08
N GLN A 56 0.06 5.44 0.78
CA GLN A 56 -0.85 6.44 0.23
C GLN A 56 -1.48 6.02 -1.11
N PHE A 57 -0.82 5.12 -1.86
CA PHE A 57 -1.34 4.55 -3.10
C PHE A 57 -2.64 3.77 -2.87
N PHE A 58 -2.69 2.96 -1.81
CA PHE A 58 -3.84 2.11 -1.51
C PHE A 58 -5.04 2.90 -0.95
N LEU A 59 -4.82 4.15 -0.54
CA LEU A 59 -5.80 5.02 0.12
C LEU A 59 -6.22 6.20 -0.74
N ARG A 60 -5.96 6.16 -2.05
CA ARG A 60 -6.27 7.28 -2.98
C ARG A 60 -7.73 7.71 -2.92
N ASP A 61 -8.64 6.75 -2.83
CA ASP A 61 -10.09 6.99 -2.86
C ASP A 61 -10.72 7.14 -1.47
N VAL A 62 -9.91 7.22 -0.40
CA VAL A 62 -10.42 7.38 0.96
C VAL A 62 -10.28 8.85 1.37
N ALA A 63 -11.42 9.55 1.52
CA ALA A 63 -11.45 10.98 1.77
C ALA A 63 -10.86 11.38 3.15
N HIS A 64 -11.25 10.66 4.20
CA HIS A 64 -10.83 10.92 5.59
C HIS A 64 -9.39 10.47 5.93
N VAL A 65 -8.47 10.51 4.98
CA VAL A 65 -7.05 10.14 5.18
C VAL A 65 -6.18 11.33 4.79
N LEU A 66 -5.41 11.84 5.76
CA LEU A 66 -4.40 12.87 5.52
C LEU A 66 -3.09 12.22 5.05
N LYS A 67 -2.68 12.51 3.81
CA LYS A 67 -1.44 12.00 3.20
C LYS A 67 -0.34 13.04 3.30
N VAL A 68 0.68 12.77 4.09
CA VAL A 68 1.79 13.70 4.32
C VAL A 68 3.11 13.11 3.83
N ARG A 69 3.89 13.91 3.11
CA ARG A 69 5.29 13.62 2.80
C ARG A 69 6.20 14.53 3.58
N ILE A 70 7.12 13.94 4.35
CA ILE A 70 8.20 14.67 5.00
C ILE A 70 9.44 14.64 4.12
N ILE A 71 10.02 15.82 3.87
CA ILE A 71 11.31 15.99 3.21
C ILE A 71 12.25 16.74 4.14
N ALA A 72 13.55 16.66 3.86
CA ALA A 72 14.60 17.34 4.60
C ALA A 72 15.76 17.64 3.66
N ASP A 73 16.54 18.65 4.01
CA ASP A 73 17.74 19.03 3.26
C ASP A 73 18.78 17.89 3.34
N MET A 74 19.45 17.63 2.22
CA MET A 74 20.36 16.47 2.12
C MET A 74 21.47 16.49 3.18
N GLU A 75 22.02 17.66 3.51
CA GLU A 75 23.10 17.75 4.50
C GLU A 75 22.67 17.43 5.93
N GLU A 76 21.42 17.75 6.30
CA GLU A 76 20.84 17.36 7.59
C GLU A 76 20.57 15.87 7.63
N ARG A 77 20.01 15.31 6.55
CA ARG A 77 19.80 13.86 6.40
C ARG A 77 21.12 13.10 6.52
N VAL A 78 22.17 13.59 5.87
CA VAL A 78 23.52 13.02 5.91
C VAL A 78 24.09 13.06 7.33
N ALA A 79 23.95 14.18 8.04
CA ALA A 79 24.41 14.31 9.41
C ALA A 79 23.68 13.32 10.34
N ALA A 80 22.35 13.27 10.27
CA ALA A 80 21.53 12.38 11.07
C ALA A 80 21.81 10.89 10.77
N GLU A 81 21.97 10.54 9.49
CA GLU A 81 22.24 9.16 9.09
C GLU A 81 23.64 8.70 9.50
N ALA A 82 24.66 9.55 9.32
CA ALA A 82 26.03 9.28 9.74
C ALA A 82 26.11 9.05 11.25
N GLU A 83 25.41 9.87 12.05
CA GLU A 83 25.32 9.71 13.50
C GLU A 83 24.60 8.41 13.89
N ARG A 84 23.42 8.16 13.28
CA ARG A 84 22.56 7.00 13.57
C ARG A 84 23.24 5.67 13.26
N THR A 85 23.96 5.60 12.15
CA THR A 85 24.56 4.35 11.64
C THR A 85 26.07 4.24 11.87
N LYS A 86 26.69 5.30 12.42
CA LYS A 86 28.13 5.38 12.73
C LYS A 86 29.03 5.17 11.51
N ILE A 87 28.68 5.82 10.39
CA ILE A 87 29.44 5.82 9.13
C ILE A 87 29.95 7.23 8.78
N SER A 88 30.82 7.35 7.77
CA SER A 88 31.27 8.67 7.31
C SER A 88 30.14 9.45 6.62
N ARG A 89 30.22 10.79 6.60
CA ARG A 89 29.26 11.63 5.87
C ARG A 89 29.18 11.29 4.38
N ASP A 90 30.32 10.96 3.76
CA ASP A 90 30.35 10.60 2.35
C ASP A 90 29.64 9.27 2.08
N GLU A 91 29.84 8.29 2.96
CA GLU A 91 29.14 7.01 2.88
C GLU A 91 27.64 7.17 3.14
N ALA A 92 27.25 7.97 4.15
CA ALA A 92 25.85 8.29 4.41
C ALA A 92 25.18 8.98 3.21
N ARG A 93 25.85 9.94 2.57
CA ARG A 93 25.32 10.62 1.37
C ARG A 93 25.13 9.65 0.21
N ARG A 94 26.11 8.77 -0.02
CA ARG A 94 26.04 7.73 -1.04
C ARG A 94 24.86 6.79 -0.78
N GLN A 95 24.73 6.29 0.45
CA GLN A 95 23.65 5.37 0.83
C GLN A 95 22.28 6.01 0.71
N LEU A 96 22.10 7.25 1.20
CA LEU A 96 20.82 7.97 1.09
C LEU A 96 20.40 8.19 -0.37
N GLY A 97 21.35 8.54 -1.24
CA GLY A 97 21.07 8.68 -2.67
C GLY A 97 20.64 7.36 -3.34
N ILE A 98 21.27 6.24 -2.95
CA ILE A 98 20.87 4.91 -3.41
C ILE A 98 19.48 4.56 -2.88
N ASP A 99 19.23 4.72 -1.58
CA ASP A 99 17.96 4.38 -0.93
C ASP A 99 16.78 5.17 -1.52
N ASP A 100 16.95 6.46 -1.76
CA ASP A 100 15.91 7.32 -2.34
C ASP A 100 15.53 6.86 -3.76
N GLU A 101 16.55 6.58 -4.58
CA GLU A 101 16.35 6.11 -5.96
C GLU A 101 15.76 4.70 -6.00
N GLU A 102 16.20 3.80 -5.12
CA GLU A 102 15.64 2.46 -5.01
C GLU A 102 14.17 2.50 -4.58
N ARG A 103 13.81 3.32 -3.59
CA ARG A 103 12.41 3.50 -3.16
C ARG A 103 11.53 4.03 -4.30
N ARG A 104 12.04 4.96 -5.11
CA ARG A 104 11.33 5.49 -6.28
C ARG A 104 11.13 4.42 -7.35
N LYS A 105 12.19 3.68 -7.70
CA LYS A 105 12.11 2.57 -8.67
C LYS A 105 11.16 1.47 -8.21
N TRP A 106 11.18 1.12 -6.93
CA TRP A 106 10.25 0.18 -6.32
C TRP A 106 8.80 0.59 -6.53
N ALA A 107 8.47 1.84 -6.19
CA ALA A 107 7.10 2.32 -6.31
C ALA A 107 6.62 2.40 -7.76
N LEU A 108 7.50 2.77 -8.69
CA LEU A 108 7.22 2.74 -10.13
C LEU A 108 6.98 1.31 -10.62
N LEU A 109 7.82 0.35 -10.23
CA LEU A 109 7.70 -1.04 -10.67
C LEU A 109 6.42 -1.72 -10.14
N LEU A 110 6.15 -1.57 -8.84
CA LEU A 110 5.05 -2.25 -8.16
C LEU A 110 3.71 -1.57 -8.41
N TYR A 111 3.67 -0.24 -8.35
CA TYR A 111 2.42 0.52 -8.30
C TYR A 111 2.23 1.45 -9.49
N GLY A 112 3.27 1.66 -10.31
CA GLY A 112 3.23 2.60 -11.42
C GLY A 112 3.18 4.06 -10.98
N ILE A 113 3.71 4.37 -9.78
CA ILE A 113 3.62 5.71 -9.18
C ILE A 113 5.00 6.28 -8.91
N ASP A 114 5.13 7.59 -9.07
CA ASP A 114 6.32 8.30 -8.66
C ASP A 114 6.11 8.89 -7.26
N ILE A 115 6.71 8.29 -6.23
CA ILE A 115 6.55 8.75 -4.83
C ILE A 115 7.09 10.16 -4.60
N VAL A 116 7.84 10.74 -5.53
CA VAL A 116 8.28 12.14 -5.41
C VAL A 116 7.26 13.15 -5.93
N ASP A 117 6.21 12.70 -6.64
CA ASP A 117 5.15 13.55 -7.14
C ASP A 117 4.36 14.18 -5.97
N PRO A 118 4.35 15.52 -5.82
CA PRO A 118 3.57 16.17 -4.78
C PRO A 118 2.07 15.92 -4.90
N GLY A 119 1.54 15.62 -6.10
CA GLY A 119 0.12 15.33 -6.33
C GLY A 119 -0.39 14.04 -5.64
N LEU A 120 0.50 13.23 -5.07
CA LEU A 120 0.14 12.06 -4.27
C LEU A 120 -0.14 12.38 -2.80
N TYR A 121 0.08 13.62 -2.36
CA TYR A 121 0.03 14.03 -0.97
C TYR A 121 -0.84 15.27 -0.80
N ASP A 122 -1.48 15.37 0.36
CA ASP A 122 -2.19 16.59 0.79
C ASP A 122 -1.20 17.66 1.29
N MET A 123 -0.07 17.22 1.86
CA MET A 123 0.98 18.09 2.39
C MET A 123 2.38 17.54 2.09
N VAL A 124 3.28 18.40 1.64
CA VAL A 124 4.71 18.13 1.56
C VAL A 124 5.43 19.12 2.47
N ILE A 125 6.05 18.64 3.54
CA ILE A 125 6.61 19.47 4.60
C ILE A 125 8.13 19.29 4.61
N ASN A 126 8.87 20.39 4.49
CA ASN A 126 10.31 20.39 4.73
C ASN A 126 10.60 20.59 6.23
N ILE A 127 11.04 19.52 6.89
CA ILE A 127 11.30 19.51 8.32
C ILE A 127 12.55 20.29 8.71
N SER A 128 13.50 20.48 7.78
CA SER A 128 14.68 21.34 7.97
C SER A 128 14.29 22.80 8.18
N ALA A 129 13.19 23.25 7.54
CA ALA A 129 12.67 24.59 7.70
C ALA A 129 11.71 24.75 8.89
N MET A 130 10.88 23.73 9.16
CA MET A 130 9.80 23.83 10.15
C MET A 130 10.16 23.31 11.55
N SER A 131 11.23 22.52 11.72
CA SER A 131 11.50 21.69 12.91
C SER A 131 10.46 20.57 13.12
N VAL A 132 10.80 19.59 13.96
CA VAL A 132 9.92 18.45 14.29
C VAL A 132 8.66 18.92 15.01
N ASP A 133 8.80 19.77 16.03
CA ASP A 133 7.68 20.16 16.89
C ASP A 133 6.59 20.93 16.13
N ASN A 134 6.98 21.93 15.31
CA ASN A 134 5.99 22.66 14.51
C ASN A 134 5.38 21.78 13.41
N THR A 135 6.13 20.79 12.90
CA THR A 135 5.60 19.81 11.93
C THR A 135 4.53 18.94 12.58
N VAL A 136 4.77 18.45 13.80
CA VAL A 136 3.78 17.69 14.58
C VAL A 136 2.55 18.55 14.88
N GLU A 137 2.74 19.80 15.29
CA GLU A 137 1.64 20.73 15.56
C GLU A 137 0.78 20.97 14.30
N LEU A 138 1.42 21.20 13.14
CA LEU A 138 0.74 21.40 11.87
C LEU A 138 -0.10 20.18 11.47
N ILE A 139 0.50 18.98 11.49
CA ILE A 139 -0.19 17.73 11.12
C ILE A 139 -1.35 17.44 12.08
N SER A 140 -1.14 17.67 13.38
CA SER A 140 -2.17 17.45 14.41
C SER A 140 -3.34 18.42 14.26
N LYS A 141 -3.11 19.66 13.79
CA LYS A 141 -4.20 20.59 13.47
C LYS A 141 -4.91 20.22 12.17
N ALA A 142 -4.16 19.72 11.18
CA ALA A 142 -4.70 19.37 9.88
C ALA A 142 -5.68 18.20 9.95
N VAL A 143 -5.39 17.17 10.75
CA VAL A 143 -6.26 15.98 10.88
C VAL A 143 -7.66 16.31 11.43
N ASP A 144 -7.78 17.42 12.16
CA ASP A 144 -9.07 17.89 12.71
C ASP A 144 -9.92 18.67 11.67
N PHE A 145 -9.40 18.93 10.47
CA PHE A 145 -10.20 19.61 9.44
C PHE A 145 -11.37 18.75 8.95
N PRO A 146 -12.54 19.34 8.66
CA PRO A 146 -13.74 18.58 8.26
C PRO A 146 -13.55 17.62 7.08
N CYS A 147 -12.63 17.93 6.15
CA CYS A 147 -12.34 17.06 5.01
C CYS A 147 -11.61 15.76 5.39
N TYR A 148 -10.96 15.71 6.56
CA TYR A 148 -10.27 14.53 7.08
C TYR A 148 -11.04 13.79 8.17
N LEU A 149 -12.25 14.24 8.52
CA LEU A 149 -13.11 13.54 9.47
C LEU A 149 -13.83 12.36 8.79
N PRO A 150 -13.98 11.21 9.49
CA PRO A 150 -14.68 10.06 8.95
C PRO A 150 -16.14 10.37 8.65
N THR A 151 -16.61 9.89 7.50
CA THR A 151 -18.03 9.84 7.14
C THR A 151 -18.43 8.39 6.91
N ASP A 152 -19.73 8.08 6.96
CA ASP A 152 -20.18 6.72 6.67
C ASP A 152 -19.72 6.23 5.30
N ALA A 153 -19.71 7.12 4.30
CA ALA A 153 -19.25 6.80 2.95
C ALA A 153 -17.75 6.50 2.92
N SER A 154 -16.92 7.30 3.58
CA SER A 154 -15.47 7.13 3.58
C SER A 154 -15.04 5.91 4.41
N VAL A 155 -15.72 5.64 5.52
CA VAL A 155 -15.52 4.43 6.35
C VAL A 155 -15.94 3.17 5.58
N ARG A 156 -17.06 3.19 4.86
CA ARG A 156 -17.41 2.08 3.95
C ARG A 156 -16.35 1.89 2.88
N ARG A 157 -15.87 2.97 2.26
CA ARG A 157 -14.86 2.89 1.19
C ARG A 157 -13.59 2.18 1.64
N ILE A 158 -13.04 2.49 2.81
CA ILE A 158 -11.83 1.81 3.30
C ILE A 158 -12.09 0.35 3.67
N ARG A 159 -13.29 0.00 4.17
CA ARG A 159 -13.69 -1.39 4.41
C ARG A 159 -13.80 -2.19 3.12
N ASP A 160 -14.40 -1.62 2.08
CA ASP A 160 -14.50 -2.26 0.76
C ASP A 160 -13.13 -2.43 0.11
N LEU A 161 -12.22 -1.44 0.26
CA LEU A 161 -10.83 -1.56 -0.19
C LEU A 161 -10.09 -2.68 0.55
N ALA A 162 -10.26 -2.77 1.88
CA ALA A 162 -9.66 -3.85 2.67
C ALA A 162 -10.20 -5.23 2.26
N LEU A 163 -11.52 -5.38 2.11
CA LEU A 163 -12.11 -6.63 1.65
C LEU A 163 -11.65 -6.97 0.22
N THR A 164 -11.56 -5.99 -0.67
CA THR A 164 -11.00 -6.18 -2.03
C THR A 164 -9.59 -6.75 -1.96
N ALA A 165 -8.74 -6.18 -1.12
CA ALA A 165 -7.35 -6.62 -0.97
C ALA A 165 -7.25 -8.01 -0.32
N GLU A 166 -8.04 -8.29 0.71
CA GLU A 166 -8.15 -9.61 1.35
C GLU A 166 -8.58 -10.69 0.34
N VAL A 167 -9.62 -10.43 -0.49
CA VAL A 167 -10.06 -11.36 -1.54
C VAL A 167 -8.95 -11.57 -2.58
N ARG A 168 -8.28 -10.52 -3.05
CA ARG A 168 -7.16 -10.64 -4.00
C ARG A 168 -5.99 -11.45 -3.44
N ALA A 169 -5.68 -11.30 -2.16
CA ALA A 169 -4.64 -12.07 -1.48
C ALA A 169 -5.03 -13.55 -1.32
N ALA A 170 -6.30 -13.82 -1.00
CA ALA A 170 -6.84 -15.18 -0.90
C ALA A 170 -6.84 -15.91 -2.25
N LEU A 171 -7.10 -15.20 -3.35
CA LEU A 171 -7.03 -15.71 -4.73
C LEU A 171 -5.59 -15.84 -5.24
N PHE A 172 -4.69 -16.43 -4.45
CA PHE A 172 -3.27 -16.58 -4.74
C PHE A 172 -2.97 -17.29 -6.07
N ASP A 173 -3.83 -18.25 -6.45
CA ASP A 173 -3.73 -19.00 -7.71
C ASP A 173 -4.25 -18.22 -8.92
N TYR A 174 -5.04 -17.15 -8.68
CA TYR A 174 -5.60 -16.28 -9.70
C TYR A 174 -5.17 -14.81 -9.47
N PRO A 175 -3.85 -14.53 -9.46
CA PRO A 175 -3.32 -13.23 -9.01
C PRO A 175 -3.72 -12.06 -9.91
N THR A 176 -4.18 -12.34 -11.14
CA THR A 176 -4.68 -11.36 -12.11
C THR A 176 -6.21 -11.24 -12.12
N ALA A 177 -6.92 -11.93 -11.21
CA ALA A 177 -8.36 -11.81 -11.10
C ALA A 177 -8.77 -10.35 -10.83
N GLY A 178 -9.73 -9.86 -11.61
CA GLY A 178 -10.38 -8.59 -11.33
C GLY A 178 -11.27 -8.75 -10.11
N VAL A 179 -11.02 -7.98 -9.06
CA VAL A 179 -11.85 -7.97 -7.85
C VAL A 179 -12.34 -6.57 -7.60
N PHE A 180 -13.64 -6.44 -7.41
CA PHE A 180 -14.34 -5.21 -7.04
C PHE A 180 -15.29 -5.50 -5.88
N VAL A 181 -15.32 -4.62 -4.89
CA VAL A 181 -16.21 -4.69 -3.75
C VAL A 181 -16.97 -3.38 -3.64
N ASP A 182 -18.28 -3.50 -3.45
CA ASP A 182 -19.19 -2.38 -3.20
C ASP A 182 -20.18 -2.78 -2.11
N GLU A 183 -20.08 -2.12 -0.96
CA GLU A 183 -20.91 -2.39 0.22
C GLU A 183 -20.91 -3.88 0.62
N GLY A 184 -19.72 -4.49 0.64
CA GLY A 184 -19.55 -5.91 0.96
C GLY A 184 -20.02 -6.90 -0.11
N ARG A 185 -20.55 -6.44 -1.27
CA ARG A 185 -20.82 -7.30 -2.43
C ARG A 185 -19.53 -7.51 -3.20
N VAL A 186 -19.06 -8.75 -3.27
CA VAL A 186 -17.80 -9.12 -3.92
C VAL A 186 -18.07 -9.59 -5.33
N HIS A 187 -17.44 -8.94 -6.31
CA HIS A 187 -17.46 -9.35 -7.71
C HIS A 187 -16.06 -9.81 -8.10
N VAL A 188 -15.95 -11.06 -8.54
CA VAL A 188 -14.70 -11.66 -9.01
C VAL A 188 -14.82 -11.95 -10.50
N HIS A 189 -13.85 -11.45 -11.27
CA HIS A 189 -13.74 -11.67 -12.70
C HIS A 189 -12.44 -12.38 -13.03
N VAL A 190 -12.52 -13.58 -13.61
CA VAL A 190 -11.34 -14.39 -13.96
C VAL A 190 -11.38 -14.72 -15.45
N LYS A 191 -10.22 -14.62 -16.11
CA LYS A 191 -10.03 -15.12 -17.47
C LYS A 191 -9.59 -16.58 -17.37
N ALA A 192 -10.33 -17.49 -18.00
CA ALA A 192 -9.99 -18.92 -18.01
C ALA A 192 -10.59 -19.65 -19.22
N PRO A 193 -10.05 -20.81 -19.63
CA PRO A 193 -10.69 -21.68 -20.61
C PRO A 193 -12.07 -22.15 -20.13
N GLU A 194 -13.05 -22.21 -21.05
CA GLU A 194 -14.44 -22.52 -20.73
C GLU A 194 -14.58 -23.87 -19.99
N GLU A 195 -13.82 -24.88 -20.43
CA GLU A 195 -13.77 -26.22 -19.85
C GLU A 195 -13.38 -26.23 -18.36
N GLN A 196 -12.58 -25.26 -17.92
CA GLN A 196 -12.09 -25.16 -16.54
C GLN A 196 -13.02 -24.32 -15.64
N SER A 197 -14.00 -23.63 -16.22
CA SER A 197 -14.87 -22.68 -15.50
C SER A 197 -15.54 -23.30 -14.26
N PRO A 198 -16.16 -24.50 -14.32
CA PRO A 198 -16.84 -25.07 -13.15
C PRO A 198 -15.87 -25.36 -11.99
N ALA A 199 -14.67 -25.86 -12.30
CA ALA A 199 -13.65 -26.17 -11.31
C ALA A 199 -13.08 -24.89 -10.67
N ILE A 200 -12.88 -23.83 -11.46
CA ILE A 200 -12.40 -22.53 -10.99
C ILE A 200 -13.43 -21.87 -10.09
N VAL A 201 -14.71 -21.83 -10.49
CA VAL A 201 -15.80 -21.29 -9.67
C VAL A 201 -15.86 -22.00 -8.31
N THR A 202 -15.86 -23.34 -8.31
CA THR A 202 -15.89 -24.13 -7.07
C THR A 202 -14.68 -23.84 -6.17
N ARG A 203 -13.49 -23.66 -6.74
CA ARG A 203 -12.27 -23.32 -5.98
C ARG A 203 -12.38 -21.93 -5.37
N ILE A 204 -12.85 -20.94 -6.12
CA ILE A 204 -13.02 -19.56 -5.65
C ILE A 204 -14.06 -19.52 -4.53
N GLU A 205 -15.23 -20.14 -4.72
CA GLU A 205 -16.26 -20.23 -3.68
C GLU A 205 -15.71 -20.83 -2.39
N LYS A 206 -14.95 -21.92 -2.49
CA LYS A 206 -14.34 -22.58 -1.33
C LYS A 206 -13.32 -21.69 -0.62
N VAL A 207 -12.47 -20.98 -1.38
CA VAL A 207 -11.41 -20.11 -0.82
C VAL A 207 -12.02 -18.89 -0.13
N LEU A 208 -13.09 -18.33 -0.69
CA LEU A 208 -13.74 -17.13 -0.16
C LEU A 208 -14.85 -17.43 0.87
N ALA A 209 -15.17 -18.70 1.09
CA ALA A 209 -16.19 -19.10 2.05
C ALA A 209 -15.85 -18.60 3.47
N GLY A 210 -16.80 -17.86 4.07
CA GLY A 210 -16.68 -17.40 5.45
C GLY A 210 -15.73 -16.21 5.66
N MET A 211 -15.34 -15.50 4.59
CA MET A 211 -14.60 -14.24 4.74
C MET A 211 -15.47 -13.18 5.44
N ASP A 212 -14.87 -12.53 6.45
CA ASP A 212 -15.53 -11.49 7.23
C ASP A 212 -15.85 -10.27 6.36
N GLY A 213 -17.02 -9.66 6.60
CA GLY A 213 -17.50 -8.50 5.85
C GLY A 213 -18.04 -8.79 4.44
N MET A 214 -17.97 -10.03 3.94
CA MET A 214 -18.56 -10.40 2.65
C MET A 214 -20.06 -10.67 2.79
N GLY A 215 -20.89 -9.88 2.09
CA GLY A 215 -22.34 -10.06 2.07
C GLY A 215 -22.83 -11.00 0.96
N SER A 216 -22.24 -10.90 -0.24
CA SER A 216 -22.53 -11.78 -1.38
C SER A 216 -21.32 -11.93 -2.29
N LEU A 217 -21.31 -13.01 -3.08
CA LEU A 217 -20.25 -13.31 -4.04
C LEU A 217 -20.85 -13.54 -5.44
N GLU A 218 -20.37 -12.80 -6.42
CA GLU A 218 -20.66 -13.01 -7.84
C GLU A 218 -19.35 -13.32 -8.58
N ILE A 219 -19.29 -14.46 -9.28
CA ILE A 219 -18.12 -14.88 -10.04
C ILE A 219 -18.48 -14.86 -11.53
N ARG A 220 -17.69 -14.13 -12.32
CA ARG A 220 -17.78 -14.11 -13.78
C ARG A 220 -16.51 -14.67 -14.38
N ILE A 221 -16.65 -15.67 -15.26
CA ILE A 221 -15.54 -16.21 -16.04
C ILE A 221 -15.63 -15.64 -17.45
N ALA A 222 -14.59 -14.93 -17.90
CA ALA A 222 -14.45 -14.55 -19.30
C ALA A 222 -13.63 -15.62 -20.03
N PRO A 223 -14.22 -16.31 -21.01
CA PRO A 223 -13.50 -17.30 -21.79
C PRO A 223 -12.40 -16.61 -22.61
N TYR A 224 -11.23 -17.27 -22.71
CA TYR A 224 -10.24 -16.97 -23.73
C TYR A 224 -9.86 -18.26 -24.46
N TYR A 225 -9.60 -18.12 -25.76
CA TYR A 225 -9.18 -19.19 -26.66
C TYR A 225 -7.66 -19.28 -26.75
#